data_AF-A0A929YP73-F1
#
_entry.id   AF-A0A929YP73-F1
#
_cell.length_a   1.000
_cell.length_b   1.000
_cell.length_c   1.000
_cell.angle_alpha   90.00
_cell.angle_beta   90.00
_cell.angle_gamma   90.00
#
_symmetry.space_group_name_H-M   'P 1'
#
loop_
_entity.id
_entity.type
_entity.pdbx_description
1 polymer ?
#
loop_
_entity_poly.entity_id
_entity_poly.type
_entity_poly.pdbx_seq_one_letter_code
_entity_poly.pdbx_strand_id
1 'polypeptide(L)'
;GRSYPNAPVSPAFLFGRRQDFAYQQEVDGNPRRRHHVRFWRCPTGWLLPGGHRVDWLAAGTYDKSVGFSLFTFQFTHKIDENIDIERDYIIESVKSNNKNVRVTILKDFSTGYHSRNGFGDSIRTDGDLPILEVGRIKTDDNVTASTRLGVIMDGTIYDRHPRNHETLLEELWGRRPPQILIGGGLMILASLFTIGQMLVDFSSWPTTLVQVANIDGIDINAANTMLSMMAGLNVLLVVAEIVLVGLLLRGSNRARISLLSVATLAIVTESLSVTIGRINASIMLLLISIGVHIMIMMLFSSDAARYFTERR
;
A
#
# COMPACT_ATOMS: atom_id res chain seq x y z
N GLY A 1 -17.23 -4.87 -20.44
CA GLY A 1 -16.44 -5.68 -19.50
C GLY A 1 -17.26 -6.90 -19.13
N ARG A 2 -16.65 -8.10 -19.06
CA ARG A 2 -17.36 -9.30 -18.59
C ARG A 2 -17.62 -9.18 -17.09
N SER A 3 -18.80 -9.61 -16.64
CA SER A 3 -19.16 -9.69 -15.22
C SER A 3 -18.17 -10.62 -14.51
N TYR A 4 -17.66 -10.18 -13.35
CA TYR A 4 -16.69 -10.92 -12.55
C TYR A 4 -17.24 -11.05 -11.12
N PRO A 5 -18.07 -12.07 -10.85
CA PRO A 5 -18.78 -12.23 -9.58
C PRO A 5 -17.87 -12.42 -8.36
N ASN A 6 -16.62 -12.84 -8.60
CA ASN A 6 -15.64 -13.23 -7.57
C ASN A 6 -14.48 -12.23 -7.43
N ALA A 7 -14.67 -10.96 -7.81
CA ALA A 7 -13.61 -9.96 -7.66
C ALA A 7 -13.17 -9.87 -6.18
N PRO A 8 -11.86 -9.76 -5.90
CA PRO A 8 -11.36 -9.71 -4.53
C PRO A 8 -11.85 -8.45 -3.83
N VAL A 9 -12.42 -8.60 -2.64
CA VAL A 9 -12.80 -7.48 -1.77
C VAL A 9 -11.57 -7.03 -0.98
N SER A 10 -11.22 -5.75 -1.07
CA SER A 10 -10.08 -5.20 -0.32
C SER A 10 -10.21 -5.45 1.19
N PRO A 11 -9.11 -5.81 1.88
CA PRO A 11 -9.08 -5.97 3.33
C PRO A 11 -9.49 -4.67 4.05
N ALA A 12 -10.36 -4.80 5.05
CA ALA A 12 -10.73 -3.74 5.98
C ALA A 12 -10.48 -4.23 7.41
N PHE A 13 -10.06 -3.32 8.29
CA PHE A 13 -9.61 -3.67 9.63
C PHE A 13 -10.50 -3.02 10.69
N LEU A 14 -10.90 -3.82 11.67
CA LEU A 14 -11.57 -3.39 12.89
C LEU A 14 -11.07 -4.28 14.03
N PHE A 15 -10.93 -3.74 15.24
CA PHE A 15 -10.33 -4.47 16.38
C PHE A 15 -8.91 -5.00 16.12
N GLY A 16 -8.14 -4.31 15.28
CA GLY A 16 -6.77 -4.73 14.90
C GLY A 16 -6.71 -5.98 14.00
N ARG A 17 -7.85 -6.45 13.47
CA ARG A 17 -7.92 -7.64 12.60
C ARG A 17 -8.74 -7.39 11.34
N ARG A 18 -8.45 -8.19 10.31
CA ARG A 18 -9.20 -8.19 9.04
C ARG A 18 -10.66 -8.64 9.28
N GLN A 19 -11.59 -8.22 8.41
CA GLN A 19 -12.96 -8.71 8.43
C GLN A 19 -13.03 -10.24 8.44
N ASP A 20 -14.03 -10.78 9.13
CA ASP A 20 -14.27 -12.22 9.20
C ASP A 20 -14.83 -12.74 7.87
N PHE A 21 -15.81 -12.04 7.30
CA PHE A 21 -16.36 -12.34 5.99
C PHE A 21 -16.95 -11.08 5.33
N ALA A 22 -17.25 -11.18 4.04
CA ALA A 22 -17.85 -10.11 3.25
C ALA A 22 -18.78 -10.67 2.16
N TYR A 23 -19.82 -9.90 1.82
CA TYR A 23 -20.65 -10.14 0.64
C TYR A 23 -20.49 -9.00 -0.36
N GLN A 24 -20.71 -9.34 -1.63
CA GLN A 24 -20.74 -8.37 -2.72
C GLN A 24 -21.89 -8.67 -3.67
N GLN A 25 -22.54 -7.63 -4.19
CA GLN A 25 -23.62 -7.74 -5.15
C GLN A 25 -23.40 -6.73 -6.28
N GLU A 26 -23.32 -7.24 -7.52
CA GLU A 26 -23.24 -6.41 -8.72
C GLU A 26 -24.59 -5.77 -9.04
N VAL A 27 -24.58 -4.51 -9.49
CA VAL A 27 -25.79 -3.77 -9.87
C VAL A 27 -25.96 -3.83 -11.38
N ASP A 28 -27.11 -4.33 -11.84
CA ASP A 28 -27.55 -4.32 -13.24
C ASP A 28 -26.53 -4.88 -14.26
N GLY A 29 -25.72 -5.86 -13.86
CA GLY A 29 -24.66 -6.43 -14.71
C GLY A 29 -23.52 -5.46 -15.02
N ASN A 30 -23.42 -4.35 -14.28
CA ASN A 30 -22.36 -3.36 -14.42
C ASN A 30 -21.25 -3.63 -13.39
N PRO A 31 -20.06 -4.11 -13.80
CA PRO A 31 -19.00 -4.42 -12.85
C PRO A 31 -18.45 -3.19 -12.11
N ARG A 32 -18.78 -1.97 -12.56
CA ARG A 32 -18.33 -0.71 -11.95
C ARG A 32 -19.22 -0.24 -10.79
N ARG A 33 -20.37 -0.89 -10.57
CA ARG A 33 -21.32 -0.56 -9.51
C ARG A 33 -21.63 -1.77 -8.66
N ARG A 34 -21.30 -1.71 -7.37
CA ARG A 34 -21.34 -2.87 -6.48
C ARG A 34 -21.72 -2.47 -5.07
N HIS A 35 -22.61 -3.24 -4.47
CA HIS A 35 -22.87 -3.22 -3.04
C HIS A 35 -21.87 -4.12 -2.35
N HIS A 36 -21.29 -3.65 -1.25
CA HIS A 36 -20.34 -4.41 -0.45
C HIS A 36 -20.71 -4.31 1.02
N VAL A 37 -20.76 -5.45 1.70
CA VAL A 37 -20.94 -5.48 3.16
C VAL A 37 -19.89 -6.38 3.78
N ARG A 38 -19.26 -5.91 4.85
CA ARG A 38 -18.18 -6.62 5.58
C ARG A 38 -18.59 -6.79 7.03
N PHE A 39 -18.19 -7.90 7.66
CA PHE A 39 -18.58 -8.24 9.02
C PHE A 39 -17.38 -8.56 9.92
N TRP A 40 -17.47 -8.13 11.17
CA TRP A 40 -16.51 -8.41 12.23
C TRP A 40 -17.23 -8.88 13.49
N ARG A 41 -16.80 -9.99 14.05
CA ARG A 41 -17.22 -10.44 15.37
C ARG A 41 -16.67 -9.49 16.43
N CYS A 42 -17.53 -9.04 17.33
CA CYS A 42 -17.12 -8.21 18.45
C CYS A 42 -16.31 -9.04 19.46
N PRO A 43 -15.22 -8.49 20.04
CA PRO A 43 -14.52 -9.14 21.14
C PRO A 43 -15.44 -9.40 22.33
N THR A 44 -15.16 -10.46 23.09
CA THR A 44 -15.93 -10.79 24.30
C THR A 44 -15.93 -9.61 25.27
N GLY A 45 -17.11 -9.22 25.73
CA GLY A 45 -17.26 -8.10 26.66
C GLY A 45 -17.25 -6.72 26.03
N TRP A 46 -17.01 -6.59 24.72
CA TRP A 46 -17.04 -5.31 24.01
C TRP A 46 -18.40 -4.60 24.18
N LEU A 47 -18.34 -3.31 24.42
CA LEU A 47 -19.50 -2.43 24.60
C LEU A 47 -19.42 -1.31 23.58
N LEU A 48 -20.53 -1.08 22.91
CA LEU A 48 -20.72 0.13 22.13
C LEU A 48 -21.00 1.32 23.08
N PRO A 49 -20.80 2.58 22.62
CA PRO A 49 -21.32 3.77 23.28
C PRO A 49 -22.75 3.57 23.81
N GLY A 50 -23.05 4.11 24.99
CA GLY A 50 -24.33 3.88 25.67
C GLY A 50 -24.46 2.52 26.36
N GLY A 51 -23.42 1.67 26.34
CA GLY A 51 -23.43 0.36 27.01
C GLY A 51 -24.15 -0.73 26.24
N HIS A 52 -24.44 -0.52 24.95
CA HIS A 52 -25.09 -1.50 24.10
C HIS A 52 -24.15 -2.67 23.77
N ARG A 53 -24.71 -3.88 23.68
CA ARG A 53 -24.00 -5.10 23.29
C ARG A 53 -24.48 -5.57 21.94
N VAL A 54 -23.54 -5.90 21.06
CA VAL A 54 -23.78 -6.54 19.76
C VAL A 54 -22.75 -7.64 19.55
N ASP A 55 -23.15 -8.71 18.89
CA ASP A 55 -22.25 -9.83 18.58
C ASP A 55 -21.35 -9.54 17.38
N TRP A 56 -21.84 -8.73 16.45
CA TRP A 56 -21.19 -8.41 15.17
C TRP A 56 -21.33 -6.92 14.85
N LEU A 57 -20.30 -6.37 14.23
CA LEU A 57 -20.34 -5.08 13.55
C LEU A 57 -20.22 -5.29 12.05
N ALA A 58 -20.89 -4.44 11.29
CA ALA A 58 -20.87 -4.48 9.83
C ALA A 58 -20.57 -3.10 9.24
N ALA A 59 -19.96 -3.09 8.07
CA ALA A 59 -19.75 -1.89 7.27
C ALA A 59 -20.23 -2.12 5.85
N GLY A 60 -21.23 -1.34 5.43
CA GLY A 60 -21.76 -1.29 4.07
C GLY A 60 -21.10 -0.18 3.25
N THR A 61 -20.74 -0.46 2.01
CA THR A 61 -20.20 0.53 1.06
C THR A 61 -20.77 0.28 -0.34
N TYR A 62 -21.32 1.33 -0.96
CA TYR A 62 -21.74 1.28 -2.36
C TYR A 62 -20.68 1.90 -3.27
N ASP A 63 -20.15 1.12 -4.19
CA ASP A 63 -19.21 1.59 -5.19
C ASP A 63 -19.98 2.21 -6.36
N LYS A 64 -19.87 3.52 -6.58
CA LYS A 64 -20.60 4.22 -7.66
C LYS A 64 -19.87 4.21 -9.00
N SER A 65 -18.55 4.16 -8.98
CA SER A 65 -17.71 4.17 -10.17
C SER A 65 -16.29 3.66 -9.89
N VAL A 66 -15.54 3.36 -10.95
CA VAL A 66 -14.09 3.12 -10.86
C VAL A 66 -13.38 4.41 -11.24
N GLY A 67 -12.52 4.92 -10.35
CA GLY A 67 -11.72 6.11 -10.55
C GLY A 67 -10.23 5.82 -10.40
N PHE A 68 -9.39 6.68 -10.97
CA PHE A 68 -7.95 6.66 -10.71
C PHE A 68 -7.67 7.50 -9.46
N SER A 69 -7.08 6.89 -8.43
CA SER A 69 -6.67 7.61 -7.23
C SER A 69 -5.29 8.24 -7.45
N LEU A 70 -5.21 9.58 -7.37
CA LEU A 70 -3.92 10.30 -7.44
C LEU A 70 -3.05 10.07 -6.20
N PHE A 71 -3.63 9.61 -5.08
CA PHE A 71 -2.89 9.31 -3.86
C PHE A 71 -2.16 7.97 -3.92
N THR A 72 -2.75 6.97 -4.58
CA THR A 72 -2.18 5.61 -4.67
C THR A 72 -1.70 5.24 -6.06
N PHE A 73 -1.97 6.07 -7.08
CA PHE A 73 -1.78 5.78 -8.51
C PHE A 73 -2.44 4.46 -8.96
N GLN A 74 -3.47 4.01 -8.25
CA GLN A 74 -4.22 2.79 -8.55
C GLN A 74 -5.64 3.13 -9.01
N PHE A 75 -6.22 2.27 -9.85
CA PHE A 75 -7.66 2.31 -10.09
C PHE A 75 -8.38 1.77 -8.84
N THR A 76 -9.10 2.65 -8.16
CA THR A 76 -9.89 2.31 -6.98
C THR A 76 -11.36 2.56 -7.29
N HIS A 77 -12.23 1.77 -6.66
CA HIS A 77 -13.64 2.10 -6.67
C HIS A 77 -13.87 3.37 -5.84
N LYS A 78 -14.71 4.27 -6.34
CA LYS A 78 -15.22 5.42 -5.61
C LYS A 78 -16.47 5.00 -4.89
N ILE A 79 -16.48 5.24 -3.59
CA ILE A 79 -17.65 4.95 -2.75
C ILE A 79 -18.66 6.12 -2.89
N ASP A 80 -19.94 5.82 -2.75
CA ASP A 80 -20.96 6.85 -2.65
C ASP A 80 -20.78 7.70 -1.40
N GLU A 81 -21.07 8.99 -1.51
CA GLU A 81 -20.86 9.90 -0.39
C GLU A 81 -21.85 9.62 0.74
N ASN A 82 -23.09 9.26 0.42
CA ASN A 82 -24.11 9.03 1.43
C ASN A 82 -24.14 7.56 1.82
N ILE A 83 -23.40 7.22 2.88
CA ILE A 83 -23.29 5.83 3.35
C ILE A 83 -24.59 5.32 3.98
N ASP A 84 -25.49 6.22 4.39
CA ASP A 84 -26.79 5.86 4.94
C ASP A 84 -27.68 5.18 3.89
N ILE A 85 -27.56 5.56 2.62
CA ILE A 85 -28.31 4.91 1.53
C ILE A 85 -27.96 3.43 1.44
N GLU A 86 -26.66 3.11 1.52
CA GLU A 86 -26.20 1.72 1.47
C GLU A 86 -26.58 0.95 2.74
N ARG A 87 -26.42 1.59 3.91
CA ARG A 87 -26.85 1.05 5.19
C ARG A 87 -28.33 0.64 5.15
N ASP A 88 -29.18 1.54 4.69
CA ASP A 88 -30.63 1.36 4.64
C ASP A 88 -31.00 0.31 3.60
N TYR A 89 -30.33 0.29 2.44
CA TYR A 89 -30.48 -0.76 1.43
C TYR A 89 -30.19 -2.16 1.99
N ILE A 90 -29.10 -2.33 2.75
CA ILE A 90 -28.74 -3.60 3.39
C ILE A 90 -29.83 -4.02 4.38
N ILE A 91 -30.31 -3.09 5.21
CA ILE A 91 -31.35 -3.36 6.20
C ILE A 91 -32.65 -3.79 5.54
N GLU A 92 -33.10 -3.06 4.52
CA GLU A 92 -34.29 -3.38 3.74
C GLU A 92 -34.18 -4.73 3.03
N SER A 93 -33.00 -5.03 2.48
CA SER A 93 -32.72 -6.32 1.83
C SER A 93 -32.85 -7.50 2.81
N VAL A 94 -32.32 -7.35 4.02
CA VAL A 94 -32.41 -8.41 5.05
C VAL A 94 -33.86 -8.56 5.56
N LYS A 95 -34.55 -7.45 5.83
CA LYS A 95 -35.93 -7.45 6.32
C LYS A 95 -36.92 -8.02 5.30
N SER A 96 -36.75 -7.68 4.02
CA SER A 96 -37.62 -8.16 2.95
C SER A 96 -37.50 -9.67 2.75
N ASN A 97 -36.30 -10.22 2.94
CA ASN A 97 -36.04 -11.65 2.82
C ASN A 97 -36.54 -12.47 4.03
N ASN A 98 -36.57 -11.89 5.24
CA ASN A 98 -37.06 -12.60 6.43
C ASN A 98 -37.83 -11.69 7.39
N LYS A 99 -39.14 -11.94 7.49
CA LYS A 99 -40.07 -11.15 8.32
C LYS A 99 -39.80 -11.24 9.84
N ASN A 100 -39.02 -12.22 10.29
CA ASN A 100 -38.68 -12.39 11.70
C ASN A 100 -37.48 -11.53 12.14
N VAL A 101 -36.79 -10.88 11.19
CA VAL A 101 -35.72 -9.92 11.50
C VAL A 101 -36.35 -8.68 12.12
N ARG A 102 -35.88 -8.32 13.32
CA ARG A 102 -36.23 -7.03 13.94
C ARG A 102 -35.08 -6.05 13.76
N VAL A 103 -35.41 -4.77 13.78
CA VAL A 103 -34.42 -3.69 13.69
C VAL A 103 -34.63 -2.73 14.84
N THR A 104 -33.57 -2.51 15.60
CA THR A 104 -33.51 -1.52 16.68
C THR A 104 -32.53 -0.44 16.24
N ILE A 105 -32.96 0.82 16.22
CA ILE A 105 -32.11 1.94 15.82
C ILE A 105 -31.57 2.62 17.06
N LEU A 106 -30.25 2.65 17.21
CA LEU A 106 -29.58 3.52 18.16
C LEU A 106 -29.45 4.90 17.52
N LYS A 107 -30.34 5.80 17.91
CA LYS A 107 -30.32 7.18 17.43
C LYS A 107 -29.12 7.93 17.99
N ASP A 108 -28.55 8.82 17.19
CA ASP A 108 -27.43 9.67 17.57
C ASP A 108 -26.26 8.85 18.15
N PHE A 109 -26.08 7.63 17.63
CA PHE A 109 -25.02 6.73 18.09
C PHE A 109 -23.63 7.37 17.94
N SER A 110 -23.48 8.11 16.85
CA SER A 110 -22.50 9.16 16.69
C SER A 110 -23.22 10.45 16.33
N THR A 111 -22.57 11.59 16.50
CA THR A 111 -23.04 12.82 15.86
C THR A 111 -23.00 12.63 14.34
N GLY A 112 -24.06 12.92 13.62
CA GLY A 112 -24.02 12.96 12.15
C GLY A 112 -22.86 13.83 11.67
N TYR A 113 -22.13 13.34 10.65
CA TYR A 113 -20.88 13.97 10.24
C TYR A 113 -20.62 13.86 8.74
N HIS A 114 -19.76 14.76 8.28
CA HIS A 114 -19.15 14.73 6.96
C HIS A 114 -17.64 14.56 7.11
N SER A 115 -17.05 13.64 6.36
CA SER A 115 -15.61 13.35 6.43
C SER A 115 -15.08 12.90 5.07
N ARG A 116 -13.83 12.46 5.03
CA ARG A 116 -13.24 11.75 3.89
C ARG A 116 -12.72 10.40 4.34
N ASN A 117 -12.90 9.38 3.50
CA ASN A 117 -12.33 8.06 3.73
C ASN A 117 -10.80 8.04 3.49
N GLY A 118 -10.15 6.92 3.78
CA GLY A 118 -8.70 6.75 3.58
C GLY A 118 -8.21 6.89 2.13
N PHE A 119 -9.12 6.86 1.15
CA PHE A 119 -8.83 7.09 -0.27
C PHE A 119 -9.21 8.51 -0.73
N GLY A 120 -9.76 9.34 0.16
CA GLY A 120 -10.15 10.72 -0.10
C GLY A 120 -11.58 10.93 -0.59
N ASP A 121 -12.41 9.90 -0.70
CA ASP A 121 -13.82 10.07 -1.05
C ASP A 121 -14.59 10.70 0.10
N SER A 122 -15.49 11.64 -0.21
CA SER A 122 -16.39 12.23 0.78
C SER A 122 -17.30 11.16 1.39
N ILE A 123 -17.56 11.24 2.69
CA ILE A 123 -18.55 10.44 3.42
C ILE A 123 -19.49 11.40 4.14
N ARG A 124 -20.78 11.06 4.17
CA ARG A 124 -21.82 11.68 4.97
C ARG A 124 -22.68 10.60 5.63
N THR A 125 -22.98 10.79 6.91
CA THR A 125 -23.93 9.96 7.67
C THR A 125 -24.75 10.81 8.65
N ASP A 126 -25.99 10.39 8.90
CA ASP A 126 -26.88 10.90 9.96
C ASP A 126 -26.37 10.54 11.37
N GLY A 127 -25.49 9.55 11.50
CA GLY A 127 -24.88 9.11 12.76
C GLY A 127 -25.67 8.04 13.53
N ASP A 128 -26.81 7.59 13.00
CA ASP A 128 -27.61 6.52 13.58
C ASP A 128 -26.97 5.14 13.34
N LEU A 129 -27.10 4.24 14.32
CA LEU A 129 -26.64 2.85 14.21
C LEU A 129 -27.81 1.87 14.31
N PRO A 130 -28.31 1.35 13.19
CA PRO A 130 -29.27 0.26 13.16
C PRO A 130 -28.64 -1.07 13.59
N ILE A 131 -29.37 -1.82 14.40
CA ILE A 131 -29.02 -3.16 14.87
C ILE A 131 -30.04 -4.14 14.32
N LEU A 132 -29.57 -5.11 13.53
CA LEU A 132 -30.37 -6.23 13.05
C LEU A 132 -30.40 -7.34 14.11
N GLU A 133 -31.59 -7.63 14.64
CA GLU A 133 -31.81 -8.72 15.59
C GLU A 133 -32.20 -10.00 14.84
N VAL A 134 -31.23 -10.90 14.70
CA VAL A 134 -31.37 -12.17 13.96
C VAL A 134 -31.50 -13.41 14.86
N GLY A 135 -31.38 -13.25 16.18
CA GLY A 135 -31.35 -14.38 17.13
C GLY A 135 -32.65 -15.20 17.22
N ARG A 136 -33.76 -14.70 16.66
CA ARG A 136 -35.05 -15.42 16.60
C ARG A 136 -35.26 -16.20 15.30
N ILE A 137 -34.31 -16.13 14.38
CA ILE A 137 -34.38 -16.83 13.11
C ILE A 137 -33.97 -18.29 13.35
N LYS A 138 -34.92 -19.20 13.15
CA LYS A 138 -34.59 -20.63 13.06
C LYS A 138 -33.83 -20.83 11.75
N THR A 139 -32.58 -21.28 11.85
CA THR A 139 -31.86 -21.83 10.71
C THR A 139 -32.45 -23.20 10.41
N ASP A 140 -32.80 -23.49 9.16
CA ASP A 140 -33.16 -24.85 8.79
C ASP A 140 -31.97 -25.78 9.08
N ASP A 141 -32.19 -26.87 9.80
CA ASP A 141 -31.15 -27.85 10.17
C ASP A 141 -30.44 -28.44 8.93
N ASN A 142 -31.06 -28.35 7.75
CA ASN A 142 -30.49 -28.75 6.46
C ASN A 142 -29.45 -27.74 5.90
N VAL A 143 -29.38 -26.52 6.42
CA VAL A 143 -28.36 -25.53 6.02
C VAL A 143 -27.01 -25.86 6.65
N THR A 144 -26.97 -26.63 7.74
CA THR A 144 -25.72 -27.14 8.35
C THR A 144 -24.96 -28.09 7.42
N ALA A 145 -25.65 -28.69 6.44
CA ALA A 145 -25.08 -29.60 5.43
C ALA A 145 -25.21 -29.09 3.99
N SER A 146 -25.66 -27.84 3.80
CA SER A 146 -25.52 -27.14 2.52
C SER A 146 -24.04 -26.89 2.29
N THR A 147 -23.41 -27.87 1.66
CA THR A 147 -22.25 -27.69 0.81
C THR A 147 -22.39 -26.36 0.11
N ARG A 148 -21.55 -25.39 0.50
CA ARG A 148 -20.86 -24.50 -0.43
C ARG A 148 -21.70 -24.20 -1.68
N LEU A 149 -22.90 -23.62 -1.50
CA LEU A 149 -23.53 -22.91 -2.59
C LEU A 149 -22.45 -21.91 -3.02
N GLY A 150 -22.15 -21.77 -4.31
CA GLY A 150 -21.00 -21.02 -4.85
C GLY A 150 -20.85 -19.54 -4.44
N VAL A 151 -21.53 -19.11 -3.39
CA VAL A 151 -21.19 -18.04 -2.47
C VAL A 151 -19.93 -18.42 -1.69
N ILE A 152 -18.80 -17.84 -2.07
CA ILE A 152 -17.56 -17.93 -1.31
C ILE A 152 -17.80 -17.22 0.04
N MET A 153 -18.25 -17.98 1.04
CA MET A 153 -18.38 -17.60 2.46
C MET A 153 -17.02 -17.45 3.14
N ASP A 154 -16.02 -17.01 2.38
CA ASP A 154 -14.69 -16.73 2.88
C ASP A 154 -13.86 -15.97 1.83
N GLY A 155 -13.93 -14.63 1.83
CA GLY A 155 -13.01 -13.80 1.05
C GLY A 155 -11.54 -13.92 1.52
N THR A 156 -11.26 -14.71 2.57
CA THR A 156 -9.91 -14.96 3.08
C THR A 156 -9.18 -16.13 2.42
N ILE A 157 -9.84 -16.94 1.56
CA ILE A 157 -9.22 -18.13 0.89
C ILE A 157 -8.37 -17.76 -0.34
N TYR A 158 -8.15 -16.48 -0.63
CA TYR A 158 -7.11 -16.09 -1.59
C TYR A 158 -5.72 -16.18 -0.96
N ASP A 159 -5.21 -17.41 -0.81
CA ASP A 159 -3.76 -17.66 -0.77
C ASP A 159 -3.33 -19.03 -1.33
N ARG A 160 -4.20 -19.74 -2.06
CA ARG A 160 -3.80 -20.87 -2.92
C ARG A 160 -4.20 -20.61 -4.36
N HIS A 161 -3.42 -19.79 -5.07
CA HIS A 161 -3.50 -19.72 -6.52
C HIS A 161 -2.92 -21.01 -7.14
N PRO A 162 -3.57 -21.61 -8.15
CA PRO A 162 -3.00 -22.73 -8.89
C PRO A 162 -1.72 -22.28 -9.60
N ARG A 163 -0.62 -23.01 -9.36
CA ARG A 163 0.79 -22.71 -9.68
C ARG A 163 1.13 -22.32 -11.13
N ASN A 164 0.18 -22.24 -12.06
CA ASN A 164 0.46 -22.43 -13.48
C ASN A 164 0.04 -21.26 -14.38
N HIS A 165 -0.39 -20.09 -13.87
CA HIS A 165 -0.86 -18.99 -14.73
C HIS A 165 -0.45 -17.56 -14.31
N GLU A 166 0.55 -17.39 -13.43
CA GLU A 166 0.97 -16.04 -13.03
C GLU A 166 2.09 -15.52 -13.93
N THR A 167 1.88 -14.35 -14.52
CA THR A 167 2.98 -13.58 -15.11
C THR A 167 3.85 -13.03 -13.98
N LEU A 168 5.18 -13.01 -14.16
CA LEU A 168 6.14 -12.49 -13.14
C LEU A 168 5.73 -11.12 -12.59
N LEU A 169 5.09 -10.28 -13.40
CA LEU A 169 4.63 -8.94 -12.99
C LEU A 169 3.44 -8.98 -12.02
N GLU A 170 2.48 -9.90 -12.20
CA GLU A 170 1.34 -10.06 -11.29
C GLU A 170 1.78 -10.63 -9.92
N GLU A 171 2.75 -11.53 -9.90
CA GLU A 171 3.30 -12.07 -8.65
C GLU A 171 4.07 -11.00 -7.86
N LEU A 172 4.77 -10.11 -8.57
CA LEU A 172 5.49 -8.98 -7.97
C LEU A 172 4.52 -7.93 -7.42
N TRP A 173 3.42 -7.62 -8.12
CA TRP A 173 2.43 -6.60 -7.72
C TRP A 173 1.39 -7.09 -6.71
N GLY A 174 1.02 -8.37 -6.72
CA GLY A 174 -0.06 -8.91 -5.88
C GLY A 174 0.32 -9.11 -4.41
N ARG A 175 1.60 -9.32 -4.10
CA ARG A 175 2.07 -9.68 -2.74
C ARG A 175 2.85 -8.60 -2.02
N ARG A 176 3.17 -7.48 -2.67
CA ARG A 176 4.10 -6.47 -2.14
C ARG A 176 3.43 -5.10 -2.12
N PRO A 177 3.59 -4.30 -1.05
CA PRO A 177 3.08 -2.95 -1.03
C PRO A 177 3.65 -2.14 -2.20
N PRO A 178 2.85 -1.28 -2.85
CA PRO A 178 3.33 -0.44 -3.97
C PRO A 178 4.53 0.42 -3.56
N GLN A 179 4.63 0.82 -2.29
CA GLN A 179 5.74 1.61 -1.76
C GLN A 179 7.08 0.88 -1.85
N ILE A 180 7.11 -0.43 -1.62
CA ILE A 180 8.33 -1.25 -1.72
C ILE A 180 8.75 -1.41 -3.18
N LEU A 181 7.78 -1.59 -4.07
CA LEU A 181 8.04 -1.76 -5.51
C LEU A 181 8.52 -0.46 -6.15
N ILE A 182 7.81 0.65 -5.91
CA ILE A 182 8.16 1.96 -6.44
C ILE A 182 9.48 2.43 -5.82
N GLY A 183 9.65 2.32 -4.50
CA GLY A 183 10.89 2.72 -3.83
C GLY A 183 12.08 1.86 -4.27
N GLY A 184 11.90 0.55 -4.43
CA GLY A 184 12.93 -0.33 -4.97
C GLY A 184 13.28 0.00 -6.42
N GLY A 185 12.29 0.32 -7.25
CA GLY A 185 12.50 0.78 -8.63
C GLY A 185 13.25 2.10 -8.70
N LEU A 186 12.88 3.08 -7.88
CA LEU A 186 13.58 4.36 -7.78
C LEU A 186 15.03 4.18 -7.30
N MET A 187 15.27 3.27 -6.35
CA MET A 187 16.63 2.95 -5.91
C MET A 187 17.46 2.35 -7.05
N ILE A 188 16.91 1.42 -7.85
CA ILE A 188 17.60 0.89 -9.02
C ILE A 188 17.91 1.99 -10.03
N LEU A 189 16.97 2.90 -10.28
CA LEU A 189 17.19 4.05 -11.17
C LEU A 189 18.30 4.97 -10.64
N ALA A 190 18.34 5.23 -9.33
CA ALA A 190 19.41 5.99 -8.70
C ALA A 190 20.77 5.29 -8.86
N SER A 191 20.84 3.97 -8.60
CA SER A 191 22.06 3.19 -8.80
C SER A 191 22.51 3.18 -10.27
N LEU A 192 21.58 3.12 -11.24
CA LEU A 192 21.91 3.24 -12.67
C LEU A 192 22.45 4.62 -13.03
N PHE A 193 21.91 5.69 -12.44
CA PHE A 193 22.43 7.03 -12.61
C PHE A 193 23.86 7.15 -12.06
N THR A 194 24.12 6.59 -10.87
CA THR A 194 25.48 6.51 -10.29
C THR A 194 26.44 5.74 -11.20
N ILE A 195 26.02 4.61 -11.76
CA ILE A 195 26.83 3.87 -12.74
C ILE A 195 27.13 4.74 -13.96
N GLY A 196 26.15 5.50 -14.46
CA GLY A 196 26.34 6.45 -15.55
C GLY A 196 27.40 7.50 -15.24
N GLN A 197 27.38 8.09 -14.04
CA GLN A 197 28.40 9.04 -13.59
C GLN A 197 29.78 8.38 -13.52
N MET A 198 29.87 7.17 -12.97
CA MET A 198 31.13 6.43 -12.90
C MET A 198 31.74 6.16 -14.28
N LEU A 199 30.91 5.90 -15.30
CA LEU A 199 31.38 5.73 -16.68
C LEU A 199 31.92 7.04 -17.27
N VAL A 200 31.27 8.17 -16.96
CA VAL A 200 31.76 9.50 -17.35
C VAL A 200 33.08 9.83 -16.66
N ASP A 201 33.18 9.57 -15.36
CA ASP A 201 34.40 9.77 -14.57
C ASP A 201 35.55 8.89 -15.10
N PHE A 202 35.26 7.63 -15.43
CA PHE A 202 36.23 6.73 -16.04
C PHE A 202 36.67 7.20 -17.43
N SER A 203 35.76 7.73 -18.25
CA SER A 203 36.11 8.27 -19.57
C SER A 203 37.00 9.52 -19.50
N SER A 204 36.88 10.28 -18.42
CA SER A 204 37.63 11.51 -18.14
C SER A 204 38.82 11.28 -17.18
N TRP A 205 39.20 10.02 -16.94
CA TRP A 205 40.24 9.66 -15.97
C TRP A 205 41.57 10.41 -16.14
N PRO A 206 42.17 10.51 -17.35
CA PRO A 206 43.47 11.18 -17.51
C PRO A 206 43.40 12.66 -17.17
N THR A 207 42.31 13.33 -17.52
CA THR A 207 42.11 14.76 -17.22
C THR A 207 41.90 14.99 -15.73
N THR A 208 41.11 14.15 -15.07
CA THR A 208 40.85 14.23 -13.63
C THR A 208 42.12 13.95 -12.83
N LEU A 209 42.91 12.96 -13.25
CA LEU A 209 44.17 12.61 -12.60
C LEU A 209 45.15 13.80 -12.56
N VAL A 210 45.32 14.49 -13.70
CA VAL A 210 46.20 15.66 -13.79
C VAL A 210 45.68 16.83 -12.95
N GLN A 211 44.35 17.03 -12.91
CA GLN A 211 43.74 18.06 -12.08
C GLN A 211 43.99 17.81 -10.59
N VAL A 212 43.73 16.59 -10.11
CA VAL A 212 43.93 16.22 -8.70
C VAL A 212 45.40 16.32 -8.30
N ALA A 213 46.32 15.79 -9.12
CA ALA A 213 47.75 15.88 -8.86
C ALA A 213 48.24 17.34 -8.76
N ASN A 214 47.71 18.24 -9.59
CA ASN A 214 48.08 19.65 -9.58
C ASN A 214 47.46 20.44 -8.41
N ILE A 215 46.23 20.12 -7.99
CA ILE A 215 45.54 20.85 -6.92
C ILE A 215 46.16 20.51 -5.56
N ASP A 216 46.39 19.22 -5.32
CA ASP A 216 46.83 18.74 -4.01
C ASP A 216 48.37 18.60 -3.91
N GLY A 217 49.09 18.91 -4.99
CA GLY A 217 50.56 18.83 -5.05
C GLY A 217 51.11 17.43 -4.82
N ILE A 218 50.29 16.40 -5.06
CA ILE A 218 50.62 15.00 -4.80
C ILE A 218 51.20 14.36 -6.06
N ASP A 219 52.07 13.37 -5.88
CA ASP A 219 52.56 12.55 -6.99
C ASP A 219 51.41 11.91 -7.78
N ILE A 220 51.58 11.84 -9.11
CA ILE A 220 50.56 11.31 -10.03
C ILE A 220 50.20 9.86 -9.68
N ASN A 221 51.17 9.04 -9.22
CA ASN A 221 50.88 7.66 -8.84
C ASN A 221 50.04 7.59 -7.56
N ALA A 222 50.29 8.50 -6.61
CA ALA A 222 49.50 8.59 -5.38
C ALA A 222 48.06 9.06 -5.68
N ALA A 223 47.89 10.07 -6.53
CA ALA A 223 46.57 10.52 -6.99
C ALA A 223 45.81 9.40 -7.73
N ASN A 224 46.49 8.64 -8.60
CA ASN A 224 45.89 7.52 -9.32
C ASN A 224 45.44 6.41 -8.37
N THR A 225 46.23 6.11 -7.34
CA THR A 225 45.88 5.13 -6.32
C THR A 225 44.64 5.56 -5.54
N MET A 226 44.59 6.81 -5.09
CA MET A 226 43.45 7.35 -4.34
C MET A 226 42.16 7.33 -5.17
N LEU A 227 42.20 7.82 -6.41
CA LEU A 227 41.04 7.80 -7.31
C LEU A 227 40.58 6.37 -7.60
N SER A 228 41.51 5.42 -7.81
CA SER A 228 41.17 4.01 -8.04
C SER A 228 40.49 3.38 -6.83
N MET A 229 40.95 3.69 -5.62
CA MET A 229 40.33 3.23 -4.38
C MET A 229 38.92 3.81 -4.20
N MET A 230 38.72 5.10 -4.48
CA MET A 230 37.41 5.74 -4.43
C MET A 230 36.45 5.16 -5.46
N ALA A 231 36.90 4.95 -6.70
CA ALA A 231 36.11 4.32 -7.74
C ALA A 231 35.72 2.88 -7.36
N GLY A 232 36.65 2.10 -6.81
CA GLY A 232 36.39 0.75 -6.32
C GLY A 232 35.37 0.71 -5.18
N LEU A 233 35.45 1.65 -4.24
CA LEU A 233 34.46 1.80 -3.17
C LEU A 233 33.06 2.11 -3.72
N ASN A 234 32.96 3.01 -4.70
CA ASN A 234 31.69 3.34 -5.35
C ASN A 234 31.07 2.13 -6.05
N VAL A 235 31.86 1.32 -6.76
CA VAL A 235 31.38 0.05 -7.36
C VAL A 235 30.80 -0.86 -6.27
N LEU A 236 31.52 -1.03 -5.17
CA LEU A 236 31.08 -1.90 -4.07
C LEU A 236 29.77 -1.41 -3.43
N LEU A 237 29.62 -0.10 -3.24
CA LEU A 237 28.40 0.49 -2.69
C LEU A 237 27.21 0.26 -3.62
N VAL A 238 27.36 0.50 -4.92
CA VAL A 238 26.30 0.24 -5.92
C VAL A 238 25.89 -1.24 -5.94
N VAL A 239 26.86 -2.16 -5.88
CA VAL A 239 26.56 -3.59 -5.81
C VAL A 239 25.81 -3.92 -4.51
N ALA A 240 26.24 -3.36 -3.38
CA ALA A 240 25.57 -3.55 -2.10
C ALA A 240 24.12 -3.01 -2.13
N GLU A 241 23.88 -1.85 -2.74
CA GLU A 241 22.54 -1.28 -2.93
C GLU A 241 21.63 -2.22 -3.72
N ILE A 242 22.09 -2.72 -4.87
CA ILE A 242 21.32 -3.64 -5.71
C ILE A 242 20.97 -4.92 -4.92
N VAL A 243 21.93 -5.46 -4.16
CA VAL A 243 21.70 -6.62 -3.29
C VAL A 243 20.67 -6.29 -2.20
N LEU A 244 20.78 -5.14 -1.55
CA LEU A 244 19.85 -4.68 -0.53
C LEU A 244 18.43 -4.50 -1.08
N VAL A 245 18.28 -3.96 -2.30
CA VAL A 245 16.97 -3.90 -2.99
C VAL A 245 16.42 -5.31 -3.20
N GLY A 246 17.23 -6.25 -3.65
CA GLY A 246 16.83 -7.66 -3.79
C GLY A 246 16.36 -8.27 -2.46
N LEU A 247 17.05 -7.99 -1.36
CA LEU A 247 16.68 -8.45 -0.01
C LEU A 247 15.43 -7.74 0.53
N LEU A 248 15.24 -6.46 0.21
CA LEU A 248 14.02 -5.72 0.55
C LEU A 248 12.80 -6.34 -0.13
N LEU A 249 12.92 -6.66 -1.42
CA LEU A 249 11.86 -7.32 -2.18
C LEU A 249 11.51 -8.71 -1.64
N ARG A 250 12.43 -9.36 -0.92
CA ARG A 250 12.19 -10.62 -0.19
C ARG A 250 11.52 -10.43 1.17
N GLY A 251 11.46 -9.20 1.69
CA GLY A 251 10.83 -8.85 2.97
C GLY A 251 11.79 -8.52 4.11
N SER A 252 13.10 -8.37 3.86
CA SER A 252 14.07 -8.13 4.95
C SER A 252 13.93 -6.72 5.57
N ASN A 253 13.60 -6.68 6.88
CA ASN A 253 13.60 -5.44 7.67
C ASN A 253 14.98 -4.77 7.73
N ARG A 254 16.05 -5.57 7.85
CA ARG A 254 17.42 -5.04 7.89
C ARG A 254 17.76 -4.35 6.59
N ALA A 255 17.37 -4.92 5.45
CA ALA A 255 17.60 -4.31 4.15
C ALA A 255 16.87 -2.97 4.00
N ARG A 256 15.63 -2.87 4.50
CA ARG A 256 14.87 -1.60 4.53
C ARG A 256 15.62 -0.52 5.30
N ILE A 257 16.06 -0.82 6.52
CA ILE A 257 16.77 0.13 7.38
C ILE A 257 18.11 0.53 6.75
N SER A 258 18.87 -0.43 6.20
CA SER A 258 20.12 -0.13 5.50
C SER A 258 19.90 0.79 4.30
N LEU A 259 18.88 0.55 3.48
CA LEU A 259 18.55 1.41 2.34
C LEU A 259 18.10 2.81 2.77
N LEU A 260 17.40 2.94 3.90
CA LEU A 260 17.07 4.24 4.50
C LEU A 260 18.35 4.99 4.93
N SER A 261 19.30 4.30 5.56
CA SER A 261 20.59 4.89 5.93
C SER A 261 21.40 5.33 4.71
N VAL A 262 21.42 4.52 3.65
CA VAL A 262 22.10 4.85 2.38
C VAL A 262 21.47 6.09 1.74
N ALA A 263 20.14 6.12 1.58
CA ALA A 263 19.45 7.27 1.02
C ALA A 263 19.67 8.55 1.85
N THR A 264 19.71 8.43 3.18
CA THR A 264 20.00 9.56 4.08
C THR A 264 21.41 10.08 3.88
N LEU A 265 22.39 9.17 3.80
CA LEU A 265 23.79 9.55 3.57
C LEU A 265 23.95 10.23 2.21
N ALA A 266 23.33 9.68 1.16
CA ALA A 266 23.34 10.26 -0.19
C ALA A 266 22.81 11.70 -0.18
N ILE A 267 21.66 11.94 0.46
CA ILE A 267 21.08 13.29 0.59
C ILE A 267 22.09 14.25 1.24
N VAL A 268 22.75 13.84 2.33
CA VAL A 268 23.72 14.69 3.04
C VAL A 268 24.93 14.99 2.16
N THR A 269 25.50 13.97 1.50
CA THR A 269 26.69 14.14 0.64
C THR A 269 26.41 15.00 -0.58
N GLU A 270 25.25 14.79 -1.24
CA GLU A 270 24.84 15.57 -2.39
C GLU A 270 24.54 17.03 -2.00
N SER A 271 23.86 17.25 -0.87
CA SER A 271 23.54 18.59 -0.37
C SER A 271 24.80 19.39 -0.01
N LEU A 272 25.79 18.74 0.61
CA LEU A 272 27.08 19.37 0.89
C LEU A 272 27.82 19.75 -0.40
N SER A 273 27.77 18.87 -1.41
CA SER A 273 28.39 19.10 -2.72
C SER A 273 27.77 20.30 -3.44
N VAL A 274 26.44 20.48 -3.35
CA VAL A 274 25.74 21.65 -3.89
C VAL A 274 26.18 22.96 -3.20
N THR A 275 26.51 22.91 -1.91
CA THR A 275 26.90 24.10 -1.13
C THR A 275 28.33 24.56 -1.43
N ILE A 276 29.22 23.65 -1.80
CA ILE A 276 30.64 23.92 -2.06
C ILE A 276 30.89 24.22 -3.56
N GLY A 277 30.02 23.75 -4.46
CA GLY A 277 30.20 23.86 -5.91
C GLY A 277 29.81 25.21 -6.52
N ARG A 278 30.46 25.58 -7.65
CA ARG A 278 30.02 26.68 -8.52
C ARG A 278 28.78 26.26 -9.34
N ILE A 279 27.84 27.17 -9.56
CA ILE A 279 26.59 26.90 -10.28
C ILE A 279 26.88 26.46 -11.72
N ASN A 280 26.62 25.18 -12.01
CA ASN A 280 26.75 24.57 -13.33
C ASN A 280 25.54 23.66 -13.62
N ALA A 281 25.44 23.16 -14.86
CA ALA A 281 24.36 22.24 -15.26
C ALA A 281 24.30 20.96 -14.40
N SER A 282 25.43 20.57 -13.79
CA SER A 282 25.51 19.43 -12.88
C SER A 282 24.71 19.61 -11.59
N ILE A 283 24.45 20.84 -11.13
CA ILE A 283 23.60 21.09 -9.94
C ILE A 283 22.16 20.68 -10.18
N MET A 284 21.60 20.86 -11.38
CA MET A 284 20.23 20.44 -11.67
C MET A 284 20.07 18.92 -11.53
N LEU A 285 21.06 18.14 -12.01
CA LEU A 285 21.07 16.69 -11.87
C LEU A 285 21.22 16.26 -10.40
N LEU A 286 22.07 16.95 -9.63
CA LEU A 286 22.22 16.72 -8.18
C LEU A 286 20.91 16.99 -7.42
N LEU A 287 20.21 18.08 -7.72
CA LEU A 287 18.93 18.40 -7.08
C LEU A 287 17.84 17.37 -7.41
N ILE A 288 17.82 16.87 -8.64
CA ILE A 288 16.94 15.75 -9.03
C ILE A 288 17.30 14.49 -8.24
N SER A 289 18.59 14.16 -8.11
CA SER A 289 19.06 13.02 -7.32
C SER A 289 18.62 13.12 -5.86
N ILE A 290 18.81 14.28 -5.22
CA ILE A 290 18.37 14.54 -3.86
C ILE A 290 16.85 14.33 -3.73
N GLY A 291 16.07 14.86 -4.68
CA GLY A 291 14.62 14.68 -4.71
C GLY A 291 14.20 13.21 -4.81
N VAL A 292 14.89 12.42 -5.63
CA VAL A 292 14.67 10.97 -5.74
C VAL A 292 14.98 10.27 -4.42
N HIS A 293 16.10 10.58 -3.77
CA HIS A 293 16.46 9.99 -2.47
C HIS A 293 15.50 10.35 -1.35
N ILE A 294 14.97 11.59 -1.33
CA ILE A 294 13.93 11.99 -0.37
C ILE A 294 12.65 11.16 -0.61
N MET A 295 12.25 10.97 -1.86
CA MET A 295 11.07 10.17 -2.19
C MET A 295 11.25 8.70 -1.81
N ILE A 296 12.43 8.12 -2.05
CA ILE A 296 12.79 6.77 -1.58
C ILE A 296 12.65 6.68 -0.05
N MET A 297 13.17 7.68 0.68
CA MET A 297 13.10 7.73 2.15
C MET A 297 11.65 7.70 2.64
N MET A 298 10.78 8.53 2.06
CA MET A 298 9.35 8.56 2.40
C MET A 298 8.62 7.24 2.08
N LEU A 299 8.96 6.59 0.96
CA LEU A 299 8.34 5.32 0.55
C LEU A 299 8.73 4.18 1.50
N PHE A 300 10.00 4.10 1.88
CA PHE A 300 10.50 3.06 2.80
C PHE A 300 10.16 3.33 4.27
N SER A 301 9.86 4.57 4.66
CA SER A 301 9.37 4.90 6.00
C SER A 301 7.87 4.68 6.19
N SER A 302 7.12 4.42 5.12
CA SER A 302 5.66 4.22 5.18
C SER A 302 5.23 3.02 6.04
N ASP A 303 4.07 3.13 6.68
CA ASP A 303 3.50 2.04 7.50
C ASP A 303 3.33 0.73 6.73
N ALA A 304 2.98 0.83 5.44
CA ALA A 304 2.84 -0.32 4.56
C ALA A 304 4.18 -1.04 4.30
N ALA A 305 5.26 -0.28 4.06
CA ALA A 305 6.61 -0.82 3.90
C ALA A 305 7.12 -1.45 5.21
N ARG A 306 6.81 -0.81 6.35
CA ARG A 306 7.16 -1.31 7.68
C ARG A 306 6.47 -2.63 7.99
N TYR A 307 5.16 -2.67 7.83
CA TYR A 307 4.34 -3.85 8.08
C TYR A 307 4.76 -5.05 7.23
N PHE A 308 5.09 -4.83 5.96
CA PHE A 308 5.53 -5.91 5.05
C PHE A 308 6.85 -6.55 5.49
N THR A 309 7.77 -5.76 6.02
CA THR A 309 9.12 -6.22 6.35
C THR A 309 9.29 -6.69 7.80
N GLU A 310 8.38 -6.33 8.72
CA GLU A 310 8.39 -6.81 10.11
C GLU A 310 7.70 -8.18 10.29
N ARG A 311 6.89 -8.64 9.33
CA ARG A 311 6.09 -9.88 9.44
C ARG A 311 6.62 -11.07 8.65
N ARG A 312 7.73 -10.93 7.91
CA ARG A 312 8.40 -11.99 7.15
C ARG A 312 9.84 -12.16 7.62
#